data_AF-A0A660YQK0-F1
#
_entry.id   AF-A0A660YQK0-F1
#
_cell.length_a   1.000
_cell.length_b   1.000
_cell.length_c   1.000
_cell.angle_alpha   90.00
_cell.angle_beta   90.00
_cell.angle_gamma   90.00
#
_symmetry.space_group_name_H-M   'P 1'
#
loop_
_entity.id
_entity.type
_entity.pdbx_description
1 polymer ?
#
loop_
_entity_poly.entity_id
_entity_poly.type
_entity_poly.pdbx_seq_one_letter_code
_entity_poly.pdbx_strand_id
1 'polypeptide(L)'
;MVINTSANLIHTLQTAIGPVILISGLGLFLLTMTNRLGRAIDRARILSSELKNNKKSDSIKIHAQLHILWKRAKIIRLAITFISLSGLLASLMIITIFFTALLTVEGQILIISLFTLCIFFLIVSFILFLYDIYKSLSALNLELDLSNQ
;
A
#
# COMPACT_ATOMS: atom_id res chain seq x y z
N MET A 1 -14.37 19.93 40.50
CA MET A 1 -13.31 19.19 39.77
C MET A 1 -13.92 18.14 38.83
N VAL A 2 -14.89 18.51 37.98
CA VAL A 2 -15.51 17.60 36.98
C VAL A 2 -15.35 18.15 35.56
N ILE A 3 -15.11 19.46 35.43
CA ILE A 3 -15.04 20.20 34.17
C ILE A 3 -13.75 19.89 33.38
N ASN A 4 -12.69 19.42 34.04
CA ASN A 4 -11.40 19.14 33.39
C ASN A 4 -11.36 17.75 32.71
N THR A 5 -12.12 16.78 33.19
CA THR A 5 -12.07 15.40 32.67
C THR A 5 -12.74 15.28 31.31
N SER A 6 -13.89 15.95 31.11
CA SER A 6 -14.58 15.97 29.82
C SER A 6 -13.83 16.80 28.78
N ALA A 7 -13.27 17.96 29.17
CA ALA A 7 -12.45 18.78 28.27
C ALA A 7 -11.18 18.04 27.79
N ASN A 8 -10.48 17.32 28.68
CA ASN A 8 -9.34 16.50 28.30
C ASN A 8 -9.70 15.33 27.38
N LEU A 9 -10.87 14.72 27.59
CA LEU A 9 -11.37 13.66 26.71
C LEU A 9 -11.67 14.19 25.30
N ILE A 10 -12.35 15.33 25.21
CA ILE A 10 -12.66 16.00 23.94
C ILE A 10 -11.37 16.37 23.19
N HIS A 11 -10.39 16.96 23.89
CA HIS A 11 -9.10 17.33 23.31
C HIS A 11 -8.32 16.10 22.81
N THR A 12 -8.35 14.99 23.56
CA THR A 12 -7.70 13.73 23.16
C THR A 12 -8.36 13.14 21.91
N LEU A 13 -9.70 13.13 21.87
CA LEU A 13 -10.45 12.68 20.69
C LEU A 13 -10.12 13.53 19.47
N GLN A 14 -10.04 14.86 19.62
CA GLN A 14 -9.65 15.78 18.54
C GLN A 14 -8.23 15.50 18.04
N THR A 15 -7.28 15.24 18.95
CA THR A 15 -5.89 14.92 18.60
C THR A 15 -5.79 13.61 17.81
N ALA A 16 -6.66 12.64 18.12
CA ALA A 16 -6.73 11.37 17.41
C ALA A 16 -7.37 11.44 16.01
N ILE A 17 -8.05 12.54 15.65
CA ILE A 17 -8.71 12.70 14.34
C ILE A 17 -7.70 12.63 13.19
N GLY A 18 -6.55 13.30 13.31
CA GLY A 18 -5.52 13.33 12.26
C GLY A 18 -5.05 11.92 11.84
N PRO A 19 -4.58 11.09 12.79
CA PRO A 19 -4.25 9.69 12.55
C PRO A 19 -5.38 8.86 11.92
N VAL A 20 -6.63 9.03 12.39
CA VAL A 20 -7.79 8.29 11.89
C VAL A 20 -8.09 8.64 10.43
N ILE A 21 -8.01 9.92 10.07
CA ILE A 21 -8.16 10.38 8.69
C ILE A 21 -7.09 9.74 7.80
N LEU A 22 -5.84 9.68 8.28
CA LEU A 22 -4.75 9.03 7.56
C LEU A 22 -5.03 7.55 7.31
N ILE A 23 -5.51 6.80 8.31
CA ILE A 23 -5.89 5.38 8.14
C ILE A 23 -6.98 5.20 7.08
N SER A 24 -7.97 6.10 7.05
CA SER A 24 -9.00 6.07 6.00
C SER A 24 -8.39 6.20 4.60
N GLY A 25 -7.48 7.15 4.41
CA GLY A 25 -6.72 7.31 3.16
C GLY A 25 -5.86 6.08 2.82
N LEU A 26 -5.22 5.48 3.82
CA LEU A 26 -4.46 4.23 3.65
C LEU A 26 -5.37 3.08 3.20
N GLY A 27 -6.60 2.98 3.73
CA GLY A 27 -7.56 1.93 3.34
C GLY A 27 -7.92 2.00 1.85
N LEU A 28 -8.18 3.21 1.33
CA LEU A 28 -8.45 3.45 -0.09
C LEU A 28 -7.24 3.08 -0.96
N PHE A 29 -6.04 3.46 -0.53
CA PHE A 29 -4.81 3.17 -1.27
C PHE A 29 -4.48 1.67 -1.24
N LEU A 30 -4.72 0.99 -0.11
CA LEU A 30 -4.58 -0.47 0.04
C LEU A 30 -5.55 -1.22 -0.89
N LEU A 31 -6.80 -0.77 -0.94
CA LEU A 31 -7.83 -1.35 -1.82
C LEU A 31 -7.41 -1.21 -3.29
N THR A 32 -6.91 -0.04 -3.68
CA THR A 32 -6.42 0.23 -5.05
C THR A 32 -5.29 -0.73 -5.43
N MET A 33 -4.31 -0.90 -4.54
CA MET A 33 -3.19 -1.81 -4.75
C MET A 33 -3.60 -3.27 -4.81
N THR A 34 -4.49 -3.67 -3.92
CA THR A 34 -5.01 -5.05 -3.85
C THR A 34 -5.78 -5.39 -5.13
N ASN A 35 -6.62 -4.48 -5.63
CA ASN A 35 -7.32 -4.63 -6.89
C ASN A 35 -6.37 -4.71 -8.10
N ARG A 36 -5.26 -3.98 -8.06
CA ARG A 36 -4.23 -4.02 -9.11
C ARG A 36 -3.47 -5.35 -9.08
N LEU A 37 -3.12 -5.84 -7.89
CA LEU A 37 -2.48 -7.15 -7.71
C LEU A 37 -3.38 -8.29 -8.19
N GLY A 38 -4.68 -8.27 -7.82
CA GLY A 38 -5.66 -9.26 -8.25
C GLY A 38 -5.71 -9.37 -9.77
N ARG A 39 -5.85 -8.23 -10.47
CA ARG A 39 -5.82 -8.18 -11.95
C ARG A 39 -4.52 -8.74 -12.55
N ALA A 40 -3.37 -8.50 -11.93
CA ALA A 40 -2.10 -9.07 -12.39
C ALA A 40 -2.03 -10.59 -12.19
N ILE A 41 -2.53 -11.11 -11.06
CA ILE A 41 -2.57 -12.56 -10.77
C ILE A 41 -3.57 -13.27 -11.70
N ASP A 42 -4.75 -12.68 -11.92
CA ASP A 42 -5.78 -13.26 -12.79
C ASP A 42 -5.29 -13.35 -14.24
N ARG A 43 -4.64 -12.30 -14.76
CA ARG A 43 -3.97 -12.37 -16.08
C ARG A 43 -2.88 -13.44 -16.11
N ALA A 44 -2.11 -13.61 -15.03
CA ALA A 44 -1.06 -14.65 -14.98
C ALA A 44 -1.68 -16.05 -15.06
N ARG A 45 -2.81 -16.27 -14.39
CA ARG A 45 -3.53 -17.55 -14.40
C ARG A 45 -4.08 -17.87 -15.78
N ILE A 46 -4.73 -16.92 -16.44
CA ILE A 46 -5.25 -17.10 -17.81
C ILE A 46 -4.12 -17.49 -18.76
N LEU A 47 -3.04 -16.72 -18.74
CA LEU A 47 -1.89 -16.94 -19.62
C LEU A 47 -1.18 -18.28 -19.34
N SER A 48 -1.12 -18.71 -18.07
CA SER A 48 -0.61 -20.03 -17.70
C SER A 48 -1.48 -21.19 -18.17
N SER A 49 -2.80 -20.98 -18.28
CA SER A 49 -3.74 -21.96 -18.82
C SER A 49 -3.58 -22.10 -20.34
N GLU A 50 -3.43 -20.97 -21.04
CA GLU A 50 -3.17 -20.95 -22.49
C GLU A 50 -1.86 -21.65 -22.87
N LEU A 51 -0.81 -21.47 -22.05
CA LEU A 51 0.47 -22.18 -22.23
C LEU A 51 0.29 -23.70 -22.20
N LYS A 52 -0.59 -24.22 -21.34
CA LYS A 52 -0.88 -25.66 -21.21
C LYS A 52 -1.58 -26.23 -22.45
N ASN A 53 -2.31 -25.39 -23.18
CA ASN A 53 -3.14 -25.80 -24.32
C ASN A 53 -2.50 -25.53 -25.70
N ASN A 54 -1.39 -24.79 -25.80
CA ASN A 54 -0.80 -24.35 -27.07
C ASN A 54 0.48 -25.10 -27.51
N LYS A 55 0.71 -25.18 -28.82
CA LYS A 55 1.91 -25.76 -29.47
C LYS A 55 3.16 -24.89 -29.23
N LYS A 56 4.35 -25.54 -29.19
CA LYS A 56 5.68 -25.02 -28.81
C LYS A 56 6.10 -23.62 -29.33
N SER A 57 5.55 -23.12 -30.44
CA SER A 57 5.99 -21.87 -31.05
C SER A 57 5.55 -20.59 -30.31
N ASP A 58 4.42 -20.62 -29.59
CA ASP A 58 3.94 -19.46 -28.80
C ASP A 58 4.37 -19.49 -27.32
N SER A 59 4.90 -20.63 -26.89
CA SER A 59 5.34 -20.84 -25.50
C SER A 59 6.39 -19.82 -25.04
N ILE A 60 7.33 -19.42 -25.91
CA ILE A 60 8.40 -18.48 -25.57
C ILE A 60 7.83 -17.07 -25.28
N LYS A 61 6.90 -16.58 -26.11
CA LYS A 61 6.26 -15.26 -25.92
C LYS A 61 5.41 -15.26 -24.64
N ILE A 62 4.67 -16.33 -24.41
CA ILE A 62 3.85 -16.52 -23.21
C ILE A 62 4.72 -16.53 -21.94
N HIS A 63 5.86 -17.25 -21.95
CA HIS A 63 6.79 -17.25 -20.81
C HIS A 63 7.38 -15.86 -20.53
N ALA A 64 7.73 -15.09 -21.57
CA ALA A 64 8.25 -13.74 -21.41
C ALA A 64 7.21 -12.80 -20.75
N GLN A 65 5.95 -12.86 -21.19
CA GLN A 65 4.85 -12.08 -20.60
C GLN A 65 4.58 -12.48 -19.14
N LEU A 66 4.58 -13.79 -18.84
CA LEU A 66 4.39 -14.30 -17.47
C LEU A 66 5.48 -13.79 -16.52
N HIS A 67 6.73 -13.76 -16.99
CA HIS A 67 7.86 -13.23 -16.23
C HIS A 67 7.74 -11.72 -15.94
N ILE A 68 7.26 -10.93 -16.91
CA ILE A 68 6.98 -9.49 -16.71
C ILE A 68 5.89 -9.29 -15.65
N LEU A 69 4.80 -10.06 -15.75
CA LEU A 69 3.68 -10.01 -14.82
C LEU A 69 4.10 -10.38 -13.40
N TRP A 70 4.94 -11.39 -13.26
CA TRP A 70 5.44 -11.83 -11.96
C TRP A 70 6.38 -10.79 -11.31
N LYS A 71 7.21 -10.12 -12.10
CA LYS A 71 8.02 -8.99 -11.63
C LYS A 71 7.15 -7.83 -11.12
N ARG A 72 6.06 -7.50 -11.81
CA ARG A 72 5.11 -6.48 -11.35
C ARG A 72 4.38 -6.89 -10.08
N ALA A 73 3.88 -8.12 -10.02
CA ALA A 73 3.21 -8.65 -8.83
C ALA A 73 4.10 -8.56 -7.58
N LYS A 74 5.40 -8.80 -7.70
CA LYS A 74 6.37 -8.59 -6.60
C LYS A 74 6.45 -7.15 -6.12
N ILE A 75 6.51 -6.17 -7.03
CA ILE A 75 6.59 -4.75 -6.69
C ILE A 75 5.30 -4.30 -5.99
N ILE A 76 4.15 -4.67 -6.54
CA ILE A 76 2.84 -4.35 -5.93
C ILE A 76 2.73 -4.99 -4.54
N ARG A 77 3.15 -6.25 -4.40
CA ARG A 77 3.13 -6.93 -3.09
C ARG A 77 4.00 -6.20 -2.06
N LEU A 78 5.19 -5.74 -2.46
CA LEU A 78 6.06 -4.95 -1.59
C LEU A 78 5.40 -3.62 -1.19
N ALA A 79 4.76 -2.93 -2.14
CA ALA A 79 4.02 -1.70 -1.86
C ALA A 79 2.87 -1.93 -0.85
N ILE A 80 2.14 -3.05 -0.98
CA ILE A 80 1.08 -3.48 -0.05
C ILE A 80 1.65 -3.78 1.35
N THR A 81 2.85 -4.34 1.45
CA THR A 81 3.51 -4.57 2.74
C THR A 81 3.83 -3.24 3.43
N PHE A 82 4.41 -2.27 2.71
CA PHE A 82 4.77 -0.96 3.28
C PHE A 82 3.55 -0.13 3.69
N ILE A 83 2.49 -0.11 2.88
CA ILE A 83 1.25 0.60 3.25
C ILE A 83 0.57 -0.04 4.46
N SER A 84 0.53 -1.38 4.52
CA SER A 84 -0.01 -2.11 5.68
C SER A 84 0.79 -1.79 6.94
N LEU A 85 2.12 -1.70 6.84
CA LEU A 85 2.99 -1.34 7.95
C LEU A 85 2.79 0.12 8.40
N SER A 86 2.59 1.04 7.46
CA SER A 86 2.20 2.42 7.75
C SER A 86 0.86 2.48 8.51
N GLY A 87 -0.14 1.70 8.09
CA GLY A 87 -1.43 1.61 8.77
C GLY A 87 -1.35 1.01 10.18
N LEU A 88 -0.49 0.00 10.37
CA LEU A 88 -0.19 -0.57 11.67
C LEU A 88 0.42 0.49 12.62
N LEU A 89 1.38 1.28 12.15
CA LEU A 89 1.99 2.36 12.95
C LEU A 89 0.99 3.47 13.27
N ALA A 90 0.13 3.85 12.32
CA ALA A 90 -0.95 4.81 12.58
C ALA A 90 -1.91 4.30 13.66
N SER A 91 -2.21 3.00 13.66
CA SER A 91 -3.07 2.37 14.66
C SER A 91 -2.41 2.33 16.04
N LEU A 92 -1.11 1.99 16.11
CA LEU A 92 -0.31 2.08 17.34
C LEU A 92 -0.23 3.50 17.89
N MET A 93 -0.11 4.49 17.00
CA MET A 93 -0.09 5.90 17.39
C MET A 93 -1.42 6.32 18.02
N ILE A 94 -2.57 5.89 17.47
CA ILE A 94 -3.89 6.15 18.10
C ILE A 94 -3.93 5.56 19.50
N ILE A 95 -3.53 4.29 19.67
CA ILE A 95 -3.45 3.65 20.99
C ILE A 95 -2.58 4.48 21.94
N THR A 96 -1.42 4.94 21.47
CA THR A 96 -0.49 5.75 22.26
C THR A 96 -1.13 7.07 22.72
N ILE A 97 -1.85 7.79 21.83
CA ILE A 97 -2.56 9.02 22.18
C ILE A 97 -3.54 8.78 23.34
N PHE A 98 -4.35 7.72 23.25
CA PHE A 98 -5.29 7.37 24.32
C PHE A 98 -4.60 6.99 25.62
N PHE A 99 -3.51 6.21 25.57
CA PHE A 99 -2.74 5.84 26.77
C PHE A 99 -2.12 7.06 27.46
N THR A 100 -1.55 8.00 26.70
CA THR A 100 -0.97 9.23 27.26
C THR A 100 -2.03 10.11 27.92
N ALA A 101 -3.24 10.14 27.37
CA ALA A 101 -4.36 10.87 27.96
C ALA A 101 -4.92 10.22 29.24
N LEU A 102 -4.96 8.88 29.30
CA LEU A 102 -5.48 8.14 30.46
C LEU A 102 -4.50 8.08 31.63
N LEU A 103 -3.22 7.84 31.35
CA LEU A 103 -2.19 7.63 32.38
C LEU A 103 -1.41 8.92 32.72
N THR A 104 -1.69 10.05 32.07
CA THR A 104 -0.95 11.33 32.21
C THR A 104 0.56 11.16 32.04
N VAL A 105 0.98 10.22 31.18
CA VAL A 105 2.39 9.93 30.89
C VAL A 105 2.87 10.76 29.71
N GLU A 106 4.10 11.26 29.79
CA GLU A 106 4.79 11.94 28.69
C GLU A 106 5.16 10.95 27.56
N GLY A 107 4.23 10.70 26.64
CA GLY A 107 4.45 9.85 25.46
C GLY A 107 4.73 10.63 24.17
N GLN A 108 5.05 11.92 24.26
CA GLN A 108 5.14 12.82 23.11
C GLN A 108 6.21 12.38 22.10
N ILE A 109 7.38 11.95 22.59
CA ILE A 109 8.48 11.41 21.76
C ILE A 109 8.04 10.15 21.01
N LEU A 110 7.28 9.26 21.67
CA LEU A 110 6.79 8.03 21.05
C LEU A 110 5.78 8.33 19.95
N ILE A 111 4.86 9.27 20.17
CA ILE A 111 3.88 9.72 19.16
C ILE A 111 4.59 10.28 17.94
N ILE A 112 5.56 11.19 18.14
CA ILE A 112 6.33 11.79 17.05
C ILE A 112 7.10 10.72 16.27
N SER A 113 7.77 9.80 16.96
CA SER A 113 8.51 8.70 16.32
C SER A 113 7.60 7.78 15.51
N LEU A 114 6.45 7.39 16.05
CA LEU A 114 5.47 6.55 15.35
C LEU A 114 4.92 7.25 14.11
N PHE A 115 4.61 8.55 14.22
CA PHE A 115 4.12 9.35 13.10
C PHE A 115 5.16 9.47 11.99
N THR A 116 6.40 9.81 12.32
CA THR A 116 7.48 9.92 11.33
C THR A 116 7.72 8.59 10.61
N LEU A 117 7.74 7.47 11.34
CA LEU A 117 7.94 6.16 10.73
C LEU A 117 6.73 5.73 9.89
N CYS A 118 5.51 6.07 10.32
CA CYS A 118 4.28 5.85 9.56
C CYS A 118 4.33 6.56 8.20
N ILE A 119 4.69 7.84 8.19
CA ILE A 119 4.85 8.63 6.97
C ILE A 119 6.00 8.12 6.11
N PHE A 120 7.11 7.70 6.71
CA PHE A 120 8.24 7.11 5.98
C PHE A 120 7.82 5.87 5.19
N PHE A 121 7.11 4.91 5.82
CA PHE A 121 6.61 3.74 5.10
C PHE A 121 5.54 4.08 4.07
N LEU A 122 4.72 5.09 4.32
CA LEU A 122 3.75 5.58 3.34
C LEU A 122 4.47 6.11 2.09
N ILE A 123 5.50 6.93 2.26
CA ILE A 123 6.32 7.47 1.15
C ILE A 123 6.96 6.32 0.36
N VAL A 124 7.56 5.34 1.04
CA VAL A 124 8.16 4.17 0.37
C VAL A 124 7.12 3.41 -0.46
N SER A 125 5.91 3.21 0.09
CA SER A 125 4.81 2.57 -0.65
C SER A 125 4.39 3.38 -1.89
N PHE A 126 4.31 4.71 -1.77
CA PHE A 126 4.01 5.61 -2.89
C PHE A 126 5.08 5.55 -3.98
N ILE A 127 6.37 5.52 -3.62
CA ILE A 127 7.46 5.40 -4.58
C ILE A 127 7.35 4.06 -5.35
N LEU A 128 7.07 2.96 -4.64
CA LEU A 128 6.86 1.65 -5.27
C LEU A 128 5.64 1.64 -6.20
N PHE A 129 4.58 2.35 -5.83
CA PHE A 129 3.40 2.53 -6.68
C PHE A 129 3.72 3.27 -7.98
N LEU A 130 4.42 4.41 -7.87
CA LEU A 130 4.82 5.20 -9.01
C LEU A 130 5.72 4.38 -9.93
N TYR A 131 6.68 3.67 -9.36
CA TYR A 131 7.55 2.77 -10.13
C TYR A 131 6.75 1.71 -10.91
N ASP A 132 5.72 1.10 -10.30
CA ASP A 132 4.86 0.15 -10.99
C ASP A 132 4.01 0.81 -12.10
N ILE A 133 3.57 2.07 -11.92
CA ILE A 133 2.88 2.85 -12.97
C ILE A 133 3.80 3.13 -14.15
N TYR A 134 5.01 3.66 -13.91
CA TYR A 134 5.96 3.96 -14.98
C TYR A 134 6.33 2.72 -15.78
N LYS A 135 6.57 1.60 -15.10
CA LYS A 135 6.83 0.32 -15.75
C LYS A 135 5.60 -0.24 -16.48
N SER A 136 4.40 0.15 -16.06
CA SER A 136 3.16 -0.20 -16.74
C SER A 136 3.02 0.50 -18.07
N LEU A 137 3.35 1.79 -18.12
CA LEU A 137 3.30 2.60 -19.32
C LEU A 137 4.39 2.22 -20.32
N SER A 138 5.62 1.97 -19.84
CA SER A 138 6.74 1.60 -20.72
C SER A 138 6.51 0.28 -21.45
N ALA A 139 5.89 -0.73 -20.82
CA ALA A 139 5.59 -1.98 -21.50
C ALA A 139 4.49 -1.80 -22.58
N LEU A 140 3.52 -0.91 -22.35
CA LEU A 140 2.47 -0.64 -23.32
C LEU A 140 3.02 0.06 -24.56
N ASN A 141 3.92 1.04 -24.39
CA ASN A 141 4.59 1.68 -25.53
C ASN A 141 5.39 0.67 -26.37
N LEU A 142 6.04 -0.30 -25.71
CA LEU A 142 6.84 -1.32 -26.39
C LEU A 142 5.96 -2.31 -27.18
N GLU A 143 4.77 -2.64 -26.68
CA GLU A 143 3.77 -3.42 -27.43
C GLU A 143 3.19 -2.65 -28.62
N LEU A 144 2.98 -1.33 -28.48
CA LEU A 144 2.46 -0.48 -29.56
C LEU A 144 3.48 -0.27 -30.69
N ASP A 145 4.76 -0.05 -30.36
CA ASP A 145 5.83 0.07 -31.37
C ASP A 145 6.02 -1.23 -32.17
N LEU A 146 5.85 -2.39 -31.54
CA LEU A 146 5.90 -3.69 -32.22
C LEU A 146 4.66 -4.00 -33.07
N SER A 147 3.53 -3.31 -32.81
CA SER A 147 2.30 -3.45 -33.63
C SER A 147 2.25 -2.51 -34.83
N ASN A 148 3.12 -1.50 -34.87
CA ASN A 148 3.26 -0.53 -35.96
C ASN A 148 4.39 -0.90 -36.96
N GLN A 149 5.02 -2.07 -36.80
CA GLN A 149 5.97 -2.68 -37.74
C GLN A 149 5.36 -3.91 -38.41
#